data_AF-A0A6M5JHK4-F1
#
_entry.id   AF-A0A6M5JHK4-F1
#
_cell.length_a   1.000
_cell.length_b   1.000
_cell.length_c   1.000
_cell.angle_alpha   90.00
_cell.angle_beta   90.00
_cell.angle_gamma   90.00
#
_symmetry.space_group_name_H-M   'P 1'
#
loop_
_entity.id
_entity.type
_entity.pdbx_description
1 polymer ?
#
loop_
_entity_poly.entity_id
_entity_poly.type
_entity_poly.pdbx_seq_one_letter_code
_entity_poly.pdbx_strand_id
1 'polypeptide(L)'
;MRIIFLGLATAALVASPAPAVRMRAKRPAAPALTVVTSGSEQALKLGETLLSRPFGADLIDSMTVIGRYGTAAEPLYVVEGTAGATCAARYVVVAARAGQPPVLSAPFGTCAKGISVRQGLHGLEMQLIPGTGTEPTLYAYANGAVRPLDARAEVADRIAPPQTLRCRNPGDMAGLDGDAFDAQLGETLPTAYRTDRAVRRAEIAPAALHEMVAGLACLAAWPGAGNAVFKAATPLFASKRYGTASFATLDRIAGATNSEAALRASARTLSAQMRYFVGKREPL
;
A
#
# COMPACT_ATOMS: atom_id res chain seq x y z
N MET A 1 89.86 -30.92 -15.07
CA MET A 1 88.68 -30.20 -15.62
C MET A 1 87.54 -31.20 -15.77
N ARG A 2 86.62 -31.22 -14.80
CA ARG A 2 85.27 -31.83 -14.82
C ARG A 2 84.65 -31.51 -13.45
N ILE A 3 83.75 -30.54 -13.41
CA ILE A 3 83.00 -30.16 -12.20
C ILE A 3 81.54 -30.49 -12.49
N ILE A 4 80.96 -31.31 -11.62
CA ILE A 4 79.60 -31.84 -11.69
C ILE A 4 78.64 -30.76 -11.17
N PHE A 5 77.66 -30.36 -11.98
CA PHE A 5 76.55 -29.51 -11.55
C PHE A 5 75.43 -30.38 -10.97
N LEU A 6 75.18 -30.27 -9.65
CA LEU A 6 73.92 -30.69 -9.05
C LEU A 6 72.94 -29.52 -9.09
N GLY A 7 71.89 -29.63 -9.89
CA GLY A 7 70.74 -28.71 -9.85
C GLY A 7 69.74 -29.17 -8.79
N LEU A 8 69.54 -28.36 -7.73
CA LEU A 8 68.36 -28.47 -6.87
C LEU A 8 67.24 -27.60 -7.46
N ALA A 9 66.14 -28.24 -7.85
CA ALA A 9 64.91 -27.55 -8.26
C ALA A 9 64.04 -27.28 -7.02
N THR A 10 63.89 -26.01 -6.64
CA THR A 10 62.97 -25.57 -5.58
C THR A 10 61.58 -25.38 -6.19
N ALA A 11 60.68 -26.32 -5.94
CA ALA A 11 59.27 -26.19 -6.31
C ALA A 11 58.55 -25.26 -5.32
N ALA A 12 58.16 -24.06 -5.75
CA ALA A 12 57.31 -23.16 -4.99
C ALA A 12 55.84 -23.58 -5.14
N LEU A 13 55.23 -24.08 -4.07
CA LEU A 13 53.77 -24.29 -4.00
C LEU A 13 53.07 -22.92 -3.97
N VAL A 14 52.37 -22.58 -5.05
CA VAL A 14 51.46 -21.44 -5.09
C VAL A 14 50.14 -21.89 -4.44
N ALA A 15 49.91 -21.47 -3.20
CA ALA A 15 48.63 -21.67 -2.53
C ALA A 15 47.59 -20.70 -3.10
N SER A 16 46.64 -21.22 -3.87
CA SER A 16 45.48 -20.46 -4.35
C SER A 16 44.59 -20.05 -3.16
N PRO A 17 44.24 -18.76 -3.01
CA PRO A 17 43.29 -18.34 -1.98
C PRO A 17 41.91 -18.90 -2.32
N ALA A 18 41.36 -19.70 -1.40
CA ALA A 18 40.00 -20.21 -1.50
C ALA A 18 39.00 -19.03 -1.54
N PRO A 19 37.95 -19.08 -2.37
CA PRO A 19 36.94 -18.05 -2.41
C PRO A 19 36.18 -18.03 -1.08
N ALA A 20 36.37 -16.96 -0.30
CA ALA A 20 35.56 -16.71 0.88
C ALA A 20 34.10 -16.53 0.44
N VAL A 21 33.28 -17.55 0.74
CA VAL A 21 31.82 -17.48 0.62
C VAL A 21 31.35 -16.36 1.55
N ARG A 22 31.11 -15.16 0.98
CA ARG A 22 30.45 -14.07 1.69
C ARG A 22 29.02 -14.50 1.98
N MET A 23 28.81 -15.12 3.14
CA MET A 23 27.46 -15.32 3.67
C MET A 23 26.80 -13.95 3.76
N ARG A 24 25.80 -13.73 2.93
CA ARG A 24 25.00 -12.51 2.89
C ARG A 24 24.26 -12.44 4.23
N ALA A 25 24.79 -11.66 5.17
CA ALA A 25 24.17 -11.46 6.47
C ALA A 25 22.70 -11.07 6.24
N LYS A 26 21.79 -11.87 6.81
CA LYS A 26 20.35 -11.63 6.75
C LYS A 26 20.12 -10.27 7.42
N ARG A 27 19.85 -9.25 6.61
CA ARG A 27 19.60 -7.89 7.09
C ARG A 27 18.48 -7.98 8.14
N PRO A 28 18.71 -7.57 9.39
CA PRO A 28 17.67 -7.60 10.41
C PRO A 28 16.46 -6.82 9.90
N ALA A 29 15.27 -7.37 10.13
CA ALA A 29 14.04 -6.69 9.77
C ALA A 29 14.02 -5.32 10.47
N ALA A 30 13.73 -4.27 9.72
CA ALA A 30 13.62 -2.93 10.29
C ALA A 30 12.55 -2.94 11.41
N PRO A 31 12.81 -2.34 12.57
CA PRO A 31 11.89 -2.36 13.70
C PRO A 31 10.54 -1.76 13.31
N ALA A 32 9.47 -2.47 13.65
CA ALA A 32 8.10 -2.01 13.45
C ALA A 32 7.71 -1.01 14.56
N LEU A 33 6.92 0.01 14.20
CA LEU A 33 6.25 0.88 15.16
C LEU A 33 5.00 0.17 15.70
N THR A 34 4.86 0.09 17.02
CA THR A 34 3.68 -0.49 17.67
C THR A 34 3.06 0.49 18.67
N VAL A 35 1.75 0.38 18.85
CA VAL A 35 1.04 1.06 19.94
C VAL A 35 1.16 0.19 21.19
N VAL A 36 1.55 0.79 22.30
CA VAL A 36 1.67 0.12 23.60
C VAL A 36 0.98 0.93 24.68
N THR A 37 0.63 0.29 25.78
CA THR A 37 0.17 0.99 26.99
C THR A 37 1.38 1.33 27.85
N SER A 38 1.45 2.57 28.33
CA SER A 38 2.47 3.06 29.25
C SER A 38 1.79 3.79 30.41
N GLY A 39 1.61 3.09 31.53
CA GLY A 39 0.80 3.59 32.65
C GLY A 39 -0.69 3.59 32.28
N SER A 40 -1.37 4.73 32.45
CA SER A 40 -2.78 4.94 32.07
C SER A 40 -2.95 5.49 30.66
N GLU A 41 -1.87 5.70 29.91
CA GLU A 41 -1.90 6.31 28.57
C GLU A 41 -1.38 5.34 27.50
N GLN A 42 -1.73 5.63 26.25
CA GLN A 42 -1.14 4.95 25.10
C GLN A 42 0.15 5.66 24.66
N ALA A 43 1.13 4.90 24.22
CA ALA A 43 2.42 5.36 23.72
C ALA A 43 2.80 4.60 22.43
N LEU A 44 3.83 5.07 21.74
CA LEU A 44 4.38 4.38 20.57
C LEU A 44 5.74 3.77 20.92
N LYS A 45 5.95 2.50 20.58
CA LYS A 45 7.23 1.81 20.73
C LYS A 45 7.85 1.55 19.36
N LEU A 46 9.11 1.95 19.20
CA LEU A 46 9.92 1.69 18.01
C LEU A 46 11.26 1.09 18.43
N GLY A 47 11.41 -0.23 18.28
CA GLY A 47 12.55 -0.94 18.85
C GLY A 47 12.56 -0.76 20.37
N GLU A 48 13.66 -0.24 20.91
CA GLU A 48 13.78 0.07 22.35
C GLU A 48 13.29 1.49 22.71
N THR A 49 13.00 2.34 21.73
CA THR A 49 12.57 3.71 22.00
C THR A 49 11.07 3.77 22.26
N LEU A 50 10.69 4.36 23.40
CA LEU A 50 9.31 4.70 23.74
C LEU A 50 9.05 6.18 23.48
N LEU A 51 8.04 6.48 22.67
CA LEU A 51 7.52 7.81 22.42
C LEU A 51 6.24 8.00 23.23
N SER A 52 6.40 8.60 24.41
CA SER A 52 5.28 8.95 25.29
C SER A 52 4.52 10.15 24.75
N ARG A 53 3.18 10.12 24.88
CA ARG A 53 2.29 11.25 24.54
C ARG A 53 2.54 11.83 23.14
N PRO A 54 2.41 11.01 22.07
CA PRO A 54 2.72 11.49 20.73
C PRO A 54 1.80 12.62 20.24
N PHE A 55 0.63 12.78 20.86
CA PHE A 55 -0.31 13.88 20.60
C PHE A 55 -0.18 15.03 21.61
N GLY A 56 0.90 15.06 22.40
CA GLY A 56 1.15 16.13 23.38
C GLY A 56 0.08 16.20 24.48
N ALA A 57 -0.57 17.36 24.57
CA ALA A 57 -1.62 17.64 25.57
C ALA A 57 -3.00 17.12 25.17
N ASP A 58 -3.17 16.67 23.92
CA ASP A 58 -4.46 16.22 23.43
C ASP A 58 -4.82 14.85 24.03
N LEU A 59 -6.07 14.74 24.51
CA LEU A 59 -6.63 13.48 24.98
C LEU A 59 -7.01 12.63 23.76
N ILE A 60 -6.44 11.43 23.68
CA ILE A 60 -6.69 10.45 22.63
C ILE A 60 -7.21 9.17 23.27
N ASP A 61 -8.38 8.71 22.85
CA ASP A 61 -9.00 7.48 23.36
C ASP A 61 -8.34 6.24 22.76
N SER A 62 -7.92 6.31 21.49
CA SER A 62 -7.25 5.22 20.80
C SER A 62 -6.25 5.69 19.76
N MET A 63 -5.15 4.94 19.62
CA MET A 63 -4.15 5.15 18.59
C MET A 63 -4.05 3.95 17.66
N THR A 64 -3.86 4.21 16.38
CA THR A 64 -3.63 3.18 15.36
C THR A 64 -2.51 3.61 14.41
N VAL A 65 -1.57 2.71 14.11
CA VAL A 65 -0.58 2.93 13.04
C VAL A 65 -1.27 2.65 11.70
N ILE A 66 -1.49 3.70 10.91
CA ILE A 66 -2.22 3.62 9.63
C ILE A 66 -1.37 2.95 8.56
N GLY A 67 -0.07 3.23 8.56
CA GLY A 67 0.81 2.69 7.55
C GLY A 67 2.27 3.04 7.77
N ARG A 68 3.10 2.33 7.02
CA ARG A 68 4.55 2.54 6.92
C ARG A 68 4.88 2.92 5.49
N TYR A 69 5.56 4.04 5.34
CA TYR A 69 5.96 4.68 4.09
C TYR A 69 7.46 4.99 4.15
N GLY A 70 7.98 5.67 3.14
CA GLY A 70 9.38 6.06 3.09
C GLY A 70 10.27 4.96 2.52
N THR A 71 11.56 5.03 2.83
CA THR A 71 12.54 4.05 2.35
C THR A 71 12.95 3.11 3.48
N ALA A 72 13.74 2.07 3.17
CA ALA A 72 14.34 1.24 4.21
C ALA A 72 15.33 2.00 5.11
N ALA A 73 15.92 3.10 4.61
CA ALA A 73 16.86 3.94 5.36
C ALA A 73 16.14 4.94 6.28
N GLU A 74 14.97 5.40 5.85
CA GLU A 74 14.12 6.32 6.60
C GLU A 74 12.65 5.89 6.46
N PRO A 75 12.22 4.88 7.24
CA PRO A 75 10.81 4.57 7.37
C PRO A 75 10.05 5.72 8.04
N LEU A 76 8.91 6.06 7.45
CA LEU A 76 7.97 7.05 7.94
C LEU A 76 6.68 6.32 8.34
N TYR A 77 6.18 6.55 9.54
CA TYR A 77 4.94 5.96 10.03
C TYR A 77 3.90 7.05 10.20
N VAL A 78 2.67 6.81 9.75
CA VAL A 78 1.55 7.70 10.02
C VAL A 78 0.68 7.05 11.10
N VAL A 79 0.40 7.80 12.14
CA VAL A 79 -0.38 7.35 13.30
C VAL A 79 -1.63 8.21 13.42
N GLU A 80 -2.77 7.54 13.54
CA GLU A 80 -4.06 8.14 13.88
C GLU A 80 -4.27 8.11 15.38
N GLY A 81 -4.75 9.22 15.93
CA GLY A 81 -5.30 9.32 17.28
C GLY A 81 -6.76 9.75 17.20
N THR A 82 -7.66 8.95 17.77
CA THR A 82 -9.10 9.27 17.83
C THR A 82 -9.47 9.84 19.20
N ALA A 83 -10.27 10.90 19.24
CA ALA A 83 -10.67 11.56 20.48
C ALA A 83 -12.16 11.92 20.50
N GLY A 84 -12.93 11.25 21.37
CA GLY A 84 -14.34 11.50 21.60
C GLY A 84 -15.26 11.32 20.39
N ALA A 85 -16.55 11.51 20.60
CA ALA A 85 -17.56 11.36 19.54
C ALA A 85 -17.62 12.54 18.56
N THR A 86 -17.04 13.69 18.93
CA THR A 86 -17.20 14.96 18.18
C THR A 86 -16.04 15.28 17.23
N CYS A 87 -14.87 14.66 17.38
CA CYS A 87 -13.70 14.93 16.54
C CYS A 87 -13.04 13.63 16.07
N ALA A 88 -13.33 13.27 14.83
CA ALA A 88 -13.13 11.91 14.32
C ALA A 88 -11.66 11.42 14.29
N ALA A 89 -10.66 12.28 14.12
CA ALA A 89 -9.25 11.90 14.17
C ALA A 89 -8.28 13.09 14.18
N ARG A 90 -7.07 12.86 14.72
CA ARG A 90 -5.84 13.65 14.54
C ARG A 90 -4.70 12.74 14.12
N TYR A 91 -3.64 13.31 13.56
CA TYR A 91 -2.54 12.55 12.99
C TYR A 91 -1.17 13.05 13.44
N VAL A 92 -0.21 12.14 13.48
CA VAL A 92 1.23 12.45 13.62
C VAL A 92 2.04 11.59 12.65
N VAL A 93 3.21 12.09 12.26
CA VAL A 93 4.21 11.33 11.51
C VAL A 93 5.40 11.01 12.41
N VAL A 94 5.80 9.74 12.44
CA VAL A 94 7.03 9.28 13.11
C VAL A 94 8.05 8.94 12.02
N ALA A 95 9.13 9.70 11.93
CA ALA A 95 10.28 9.36 11.10
C ALA A 95 11.31 8.59 11.91
N ALA A 96 11.76 7.48 11.36
CA ALA A 96 12.74 6.61 11.99
C ALA A 96 13.95 6.47 11.09
N ARG A 97 15.13 6.90 11.56
CA ARG A 97 16.40 6.74 10.86
C ARG A 97 17.30 5.80 11.65
N ALA A 98 18.02 4.93 10.95
CA ALA A 98 18.93 4.00 11.61
C ALA A 98 19.99 4.75 12.42
N GLY A 99 20.12 4.44 13.71
CA GLY A 99 21.09 5.06 14.61
C GLY A 99 20.73 6.47 15.09
N GLN A 100 19.53 6.98 14.79
CA GLN A 100 19.04 8.27 15.28
C GLN A 100 17.76 8.10 16.10
N PRO A 101 17.51 8.95 17.12
CA PRO A 101 16.22 9.00 17.77
C PRO A 101 15.10 9.25 16.75
N PRO A 102 13.96 8.55 16.86
CA PRO A 102 12.81 8.82 16.02
C PRO A 102 12.32 10.26 16.21
N VAL A 103 11.97 10.91 15.09
CA VAL A 103 11.47 12.28 15.04
C VAL A 103 9.96 12.24 14.91
N LEU A 104 9.27 12.87 15.86
CA LEU A 104 7.83 13.01 15.86
C LEU A 104 7.44 14.39 15.30
N SER A 105 6.48 14.43 14.38
CA SER A 105 5.91 15.71 13.92
C SER A 105 4.99 16.33 14.98
N ALA A 106 4.70 17.63 14.84
CA ALA A 106 3.55 18.20 15.51
C ALA A 106 2.25 17.47 15.07
N PRO A 107 1.25 17.32 15.96
CA PRO A 107 -0.07 16.83 15.60
C PRO A 107 -0.73 17.71 14.52
N PHE A 108 -1.40 17.08 13.58
CA PHE A 108 -2.10 17.77 12.49
C PHE A 108 -3.44 17.08 12.17
N GLY A 109 -4.26 17.80 11.40
CA GLY A 109 -5.62 17.41 11.13
C GLY A 109 -6.55 17.67 12.30
N THR A 110 -7.67 18.32 11.99
CA THR A 110 -8.70 18.66 12.97
C THR A 110 -10.00 18.01 12.49
N CYS A 111 -10.48 17.02 13.24
CA CYS A 111 -11.76 16.33 13.03
C CYS A 111 -11.93 15.73 11.63
N ALA A 112 -10.86 15.18 11.07
CA ALA A 112 -10.93 14.46 9.81
C ALA A 112 -11.63 13.10 10.01
N LYS A 113 -12.36 12.63 9.00
CA LYS A 113 -12.96 11.28 8.97
C LYS A 113 -11.95 10.19 8.58
N GLY A 114 -10.76 10.60 8.15
CA GLY A 114 -9.72 9.71 7.67
C GLY A 114 -8.62 10.48 6.96
N ILE A 115 -7.62 9.76 6.48
CA ILE A 115 -6.47 10.31 5.76
C ILE A 115 -6.08 9.40 4.60
N SER A 116 -5.73 10.03 3.47
CA SER A 116 -5.07 9.38 2.35
C SER A 116 -3.60 9.77 2.35
N VAL A 117 -2.70 8.80 2.27
CA VAL A 117 -1.26 9.05 2.34
C VAL A 117 -0.60 8.50 1.09
N ARG A 118 0.23 9.31 0.45
CA ARG A 118 1.09 8.90 -0.66
C ARG A 118 2.52 9.37 -0.44
N GLN A 119 3.46 8.64 -1.03
CA GLN A 119 4.84 9.04 -1.04
C GLN A 119 5.09 10.02 -2.20
N GLY A 120 5.56 11.22 -1.88
CA GLY A 120 5.96 12.24 -2.84
C GLY A 120 7.47 12.25 -3.07
N LEU A 121 7.94 13.12 -3.98
CA LEU A 121 9.36 13.29 -4.32
C LEU A 121 10.23 13.71 -3.12
N HIS A 122 9.65 14.47 -2.19
CA HIS A 122 10.37 15.08 -1.07
C HIS A 122 9.88 14.63 0.32
N GLY A 123 9.03 13.60 0.39
CA GLY A 123 8.49 13.11 1.66
C GLY A 123 7.11 12.47 1.51
N LEU A 124 6.20 12.75 2.45
CA LEU A 124 4.82 12.28 2.37
C LEU A 124 3.89 13.42 1.98
N GLU A 125 2.91 13.10 1.16
CA GLU A 125 1.76 13.95 0.91
C GLU A 125 0.53 13.27 1.49
N MET A 126 -0.23 14.03 2.26
CA MET A 126 -1.27 13.53 3.14
C MET A 126 -2.52 14.38 2.98
N GLN A 127 -3.59 13.76 2.49
CA GLN A 127 -4.86 14.44 2.25
C GLN A 127 -5.85 14.02 3.33
N LEU A 128 -6.35 15.00 4.09
CA LEU A 128 -7.40 14.73 5.07
C LEU A 128 -8.73 14.55 4.36
N ILE A 129 -9.49 13.55 4.80
CA ILE A 129 -10.87 13.35 4.40
C ILE A 129 -11.71 14.20 5.36
N PRO A 130 -12.35 15.27 4.86
CA PRO A 130 -13.02 16.23 5.72
C PRO A 130 -14.20 15.61 6.48
N GLY A 131 -14.44 16.15 7.68
CA GLY A 131 -15.73 16.05 8.36
C GLY A 131 -16.80 16.88 7.64
N THR A 132 -18.05 16.78 8.10
CA THR A 132 -19.15 17.56 7.53
C THR A 132 -18.85 19.07 7.68
N GLY A 133 -18.84 19.83 6.58
CA GLY A 133 -18.61 21.28 6.59
C GLY A 133 -17.13 21.72 6.62
N THR A 134 -16.17 20.84 6.31
CA THR A 134 -14.75 21.20 6.19
C THR A 134 -14.23 20.97 4.78
N GLU A 135 -13.34 21.85 4.31
CA GLU A 135 -12.66 21.68 3.03
C GLU A 135 -11.53 20.65 3.16
N PRO A 136 -11.31 19.80 2.13
CA PRO A 136 -10.20 18.86 2.14
C PRO A 136 -8.87 19.62 2.17
N THR A 137 -8.04 19.31 3.16
CA THR A 137 -6.73 19.97 3.35
C THR A 137 -5.61 18.99 3.02
N LEU A 138 -4.66 19.44 2.19
CA LEU A 138 -3.46 18.68 1.87
C LEU A 138 -2.31 19.12 2.79
N TYR A 139 -1.55 18.14 3.26
CA TYR A 139 -0.36 18.32 4.07
C TYR A 139 0.83 17.66 3.40
N ALA A 140 2.01 18.25 3.58
CA ALA A 140 3.28 17.62 3.25
C ALA A 140 4.09 17.41 4.53
N TYR A 141 4.69 16.22 4.64
CA TYR A 141 5.73 15.94 5.61
C TYR A 141 7.10 16.05 4.93
N ALA A 142 7.97 16.91 5.45
CA ALA A 142 9.37 16.97 5.07
C ALA A 142 10.22 17.46 6.25
N ASN A 143 11.43 16.90 6.40
CA ASN A 143 12.41 17.36 7.38
C ASN A 143 11.88 17.45 8.83
N GLY A 144 11.12 16.45 9.28
CA GLY A 144 10.57 16.43 10.65
C GLY A 144 9.29 17.25 10.85
N ALA A 145 8.88 18.05 9.86
CA ALA A 145 7.74 18.95 9.99
C ALA A 145 6.60 18.56 9.03
N VAL A 146 5.37 18.72 9.52
CA VAL A 146 4.17 18.69 8.69
C VAL A 146 3.74 20.12 8.41
N ARG A 147 3.44 20.42 7.14
CA ARG A 147 2.95 21.74 6.71
C ARG A 147 1.73 21.59 5.82
N PRO A 148 0.71 22.46 5.95
CA PRO A 148 -0.35 22.52 4.96
C PRO A 148 0.26 22.97 3.62
N LEU A 149 -0.21 22.36 2.53
CA LEU A 149 0.09 22.81 1.18
C LEU A 149 -1.04 23.75 0.74
N ASP A 150 -0.70 24.95 0.27
CA ASP A 150 -1.66 25.85 -0.33
C ASP A 150 -2.33 25.13 -1.51
N ALA A 151 -3.64 24.95 -1.42
CA ALA A 151 -4.44 24.35 -2.48
C ALA A 151 -4.49 25.28 -3.70
N ARG A 152 -3.42 25.33 -4.50
CA ARG A 152 -3.52 25.83 -5.88
C ARG A 152 -4.48 24.91 -6.65
N ALA A 153 -5.19 25.45 -7.64
CA ALA A 153 -6.18 24.70 -8.43
C ALA A 153 -5.65 23.38 -9.02
N GLU A 154 -4.35 23.29 -9.34
CA GLU A 154 -3.70 22.03 -9.77
C GLU A 154 -3.62 20.95 -8.68
N VAL A 155 -3.72 21.34 -7.42
CA VAL A 155 -3.79 20.45 -6.28
C VAL A 155 -5.25 20.05 -6.02
N ALA A 156 -6.24 20.91 -6.31
CA ALA A 156 -7.67 20.59 -6.15
C ALA A 156 -8.08 19.34 -6.96
N ASP A 157 -7.59 19.20 -8.19
CA ASP A 157 -7.78 18.00 -9.01
C ASP A 157 -7.04 16.76 -8.44
N ARG A 158 -5.99 16.96 -7.63
CA ARG A 158 -5.30 15.91 -6.87
C ARG A 158 -5.90 15.68 -5.46
N ILE A 159 -6.80 16.57 -5.02
CA ILE A 159 -7.50 16.63 -3.73
C ILE A 159 -8.95 16.14 -3.87
N ALA A 160 -9.34 15.56 -5.02
CA ALA A 160 -10.52 14.71 -5.03
C ALA A 160 -10.34 13.68 -3.89
N PRO A 161 -11.24 13.59 -2.89
CA PRO A 161 -11.13 12.56 -1.87
C PRO A 161 -10.95 11.23 -2.59
N PRO A 162 -10.07 10.31 -2.13
CA PRO A 162 -10.09 8.97 -2.69
C PRO A 162 -11.54 8.55 -2.58
N GLN A 163 -12.20 8.39 -3.73
CA GLN A 163 -13.62 8.08 -3.73
C GLN A 163 -13.72 6.88 -2.83
N THR A 164 -14.50 6.98 -1.74
CA THR A 164 -14.76 5.83 -0.90
C THR A 164 -15.34 4.81 -1.85
N LEU A 165 -14.52 3.84 -2.25
CA LEU A 165 -14.92 2.78 -3.13
C LEU A 165 -15.85 1.96 -2.28
N ARG A 166 -17.14 2.22 -2.45
CA ARG A 166 -18.20 1.47 -1.83
C ARG A 166 -18.66 0.49 -2.88
N CYS A 167 -18.68 -0.78 -2.50
CA CYS A 167 -19.36 -1.73 -3.36
C CYS A 167 -20.85 -1.44 -3.26
N ARG A 168 -21.51 -1.32 -4.40
CA ARG A 168 -22.97 -1.29 -4.43
C ARG A 168 -23.47 -2.58 -3.76
N ASN A 169 -24.29 -2.44 -2.73
CA ASN A 169 -24.77 -3.57 -1.94
C ASN A 169 -25.67 -4.45 -2.83
N PRO A 170 -25.43 -5.77 -2.91
CA PRO A 170 -26.29 -6.67 -3.68
C PRO A 170 -27.77 -6.61 -3.28
N GLY A 171 -28.06 -6.28 -2.01
CA GLY A 171 -29.44 -6.11 -1.51
C GLY A 171 -30.15 -4.85 -1.98
N ASP A 172 -29.41 -3.84 -2.47
CA ASP A 172 -29.97 -2.60 -3.04
C ASP A 172 -30.40 -2.78 -4.50
N MET A 173 -30.02 -3.91 -5.12
CA MET A 173 -30.43 -4.29 -6.47
C MET A 173 -31.62 -5.25 -6.34
N ALA A 174 -32.84 -4.72 -6.35
CA ALA A 174 -34.03 -5.55 -6.48
C ALA A 174 -33.98 -6.30 -7.84
N GLY A 175 -33.73 -7.61 -7.80
CA GLY A 175 -33.58 -8.43 -9.00
C GLY A 175 -32.13 -8.49 -9.50
N LEU A 176 -31.33 -9.40 -8.95
CA LEU A 176 -30.09 -9.85 -9.58
C LEU A 176 -30.44 -10.83 -10.71
N ASP A 177 -30.98 -10.31 -11.82
CA ASP A 177 -31.07 -11.11 -13.04
C ASP A 177 -29.74 -11.09 -13.80
N GLY A 178 -29.58 -12.06 -14.72
CA GLY A 178 -28.34 -12.21 -15.50
C GLY A 178 -28.02 -10.98 -16.34
N ASP A 179 -29.05 -10.26 -16.80
CA ASP A 179 -28.91 -9.09 -17.66
C ASP A 179 -28.35 -7.88 -16.90
N ALA A 180 -28.81 -7.64 -15.66
CA ALA A 180 -28.27 -6.60 -14.79
C ALA A 180 -26.79 -6.87 -14.43
N PHE A 181 -26.43 -8.13 -14.21
CA PHE A 181 -25.04 -8.52 -14.01
C PHE A 181 -24.19 -8.28 -15.26
N ASP A 182 -24.64 -8.73 -16.43
CA ASP A 182 -23.90 -8.59 -17.68
C ASP A 182 -23.73 -7.12 -18.09
N ALA A 183 -24.74 -6.28 -17.85
CA ALA A 183 -24.66 -4.84 -18.03
C ALA A 183 -23.59 -4.23 -17.10
N GLN A 184 -23.65 -4.53 -15.80
CA GLN A 184 -22.68 -3.99 -14.84
C GLN A 184 -21.25 -4.49 -15.11
N LEU A 185 -21.09 -5.75 -15.51
CA LEU A 185 -19.81 -6.29 -15.96
C LEU A 185 -19.36 -5.63 -17.26
N GLY A 186 -20.29 -5.27 -18.16
CA GLY A 186 -20.06 -4.50 -19.39
C GLY A 186 -19.48 -3.12 -19.12
N GLU A 187 -20.08 -2.39 -18.19
CA GLU A 187 -19.63 -1.08 -17.75
C GLU A 187 -18.27 -1.15 -17.06
N THR A 188 -18.10 -2.13 -16.16
CA THR A 188 -16.88 -2.26 -15.34
C THR A 188 -15.70 -2.76 -16.18
N LEU A 189 -15.92 -3.79 -16.97
CA LEU A 189 -14.92 -4.43 -17.82
C LEU A 189 -15.48 -4.52 -19.25
N PRO A 190 -15.28 -3.46 -20.05
CA PRO A 190 -15.66 -3.45 -21.45
C PRO A 190 -15.23 -4.74 -22.16
N THR A 191 -16.06 -5.23 -23.09
CA THR A 191 -15.80 -6.45 -23.85
C THR A 191 -14.43 -6.43 -24.56
N ALA A 192 -13.97 -5.24 -24.93
CA ALA A 192 -12.63 -4.98 -25.46
C ALA A 192 -11.47 -5.33 -24.51
N TYR A 193 -11.71 -5.61 -23.23
CA TYR A 193 -10.69 -6.01 -22.27
C TYR A 193 -10.87 -7.44 -21.74
N ARG A 194 -11.84 -8.19 -22.28
CA ARG A 194 -12.13 -9.58 -21.89
C ARG A 194 -11.39 -10.62 -22.72
N THR A 195 -10.43 -10.20 -23.56
CA THR A 195 -9.59 -11.11 -24.35
C THR A 195 -8.13 -10.67 -24.32
N ASP A 196 -7.20 -11.63 -24.37
CA ASP A 196 -5.77 -11.30 -24.26
C ASP A 196 -5.29 -10.41 -25.42
N ARG A 197 -5.84 -10.62 -26.62
CA ARG A 197 -5.45 -9.84 -27.81
C ARG A 197 -5.81 -8.38 -27.64
N ALA A 198 -6.98 -8.11 -27.08
CA ALA A 198 -7.48 -6.76 -26.95
C ALA A 198 -6.84 -6.04 -25.75
N VAL A 199 -6.63 -6.73 -24.62
CA VAL A 199 -5.83 -6.20 -23.49
C VAL A 199 -4.39 -5.85 -23.91
N ARG A 200 -3.76 -6.66 -24.78
CA ARG A 200 -2.40 -6.38 -25.27
C ARG A 200 -2.30 -5.11 -26.13
N ARG A 201 -3.38 -4.76 -26.84
CA ARG A 201 -3.44 -3.58 -27.73
C ARG A 201 -4.02 -2.35 -27.03
N ALA A 202 -4.70 -2.54 -25.92
CA ALA A 202 -5.31 -1.48 -25.14
C ALA A 202 -4.26 -0.53 -24.57
N GLU A 203 -4.64 0.74 -24.49
CA GLU A 203 -3.98 1.74 -23.66
C GLU A 203 -4.90 2.07 -22.49
N ILE A 204 -4.69 1.38 -21.38
CA ILE A 204 -5.45 1.59 -20.15
C ILE A 204 -4.67 2.58 -19.28
N ALA A 205 -5.25 3.76 -19.06
CA ALA A 205 -4.69 4.74 -18.13
C ALA A 205 -4.66 4.18 -16.68
N PRO A 206 -3.70 4.56 -15.83
CA PRO A 206 -3.60 4.03 -14.47
C PRO A 206 -4.87 4.22 -13.62
N ALA A 207 -5.55 5.36 -13.76
CA ALA A 207 -6.82 5.64 -13.08
C ALA A 207 -7.94 4.69 -13.54
N ALA A 208 -8.09 4.52 -14.86
CA ALA A 208 -9.07 3.59 -15.43
C ALA A 208 -8.81 2.13 -15.04
N LEU A 209 -7.53 1.72 -14.96
CA LEU A 209 -7.16 0.39 -14.47
C LEU A 209 -7.56 0.20 -13.00
N HIS A 210 -7.35 1.23 -12.18
CA HIS A 210 -7.73 1.21 -10.77
C HIS A 210 -9.24 1.05 -10.59
N GLU A 211 -10.03 1.86 -11.29
CA GLU A 211 -11.51 1.80 -11.27
C GLU A 211 -12.03 0.44 -11.73
N MET A 212 -11.51 -0.07 -12.85
CA MET A 212 -11.88 -1.38 -13.39
C MET A 212 -11.60 -2.51 -12.40
N VAL A 213 -10.42 -2.53 -11.78
CA VAL A 213 -10.04 -3.57 -10.81
C VAL A 213 -10.88 -3.47 -9.53
N ALA A 214 -11.16 -2.25 -9.06
CA ALA A 214 -12.01 -2.05 -7.89
C ALA A 214 -13.46 -2.48 -8.16
N GLY A 215 -14.00 -2.13 -9.33
CA GLY A 215 -15.33 -2.57 -9.75
C GLY A 215 -15.43 -4.09 -9.90
N LEU A 216 -14.38 -4.74 -10.43
CA LEU A 216 -14.31 -6.20 -10.49
C LEU A 216 -14.30 -6.84 -9.10
N ALA A 217 -13.60 -6.23 -8.13
CA ALA A 217 -13.63 -6.69 -6.74
C ALA A 217 -15.03 -6.60 -6.13
N CYS A 218 -15.78 -5.54 -6.43
CA CYS A 218 -17.16 -5.40 -5.99
C CYS A 218 -18.12 -6.38 -6.67
N LEU A 219 -18.00 -6.53 -7.99
CA LEU A 219 -18.82 -7.49 -8.75
C LEU A 219 -18.57 -8.93 -8.32
N ALA A 220 -17.32 -9.29 -8.00
CA ALA A 220 -16.99 -10.63 -7.51
C ALA A 220 -17.66 -10.98 -6.17
N ALA A 221 -18.08 -9.96 -5.40
CA ALA A 221 -18.80 -10.14 -4.14
C ALA A 221 -20.29 -10.45 -4.33
N TRP A 222 -20.82 -10.30 -5.55
CA TRP A 222 -22.22 -10.58 -5.82
C TRP A 222 -22.49 -12.10 -5.77
N PRO A 223 -23.62 -12.53 -5.19
CA PRO A 223 -23.98 -13.94 -5.15
C PRO A 223 -23.99 -14.56 -6.55
N GLY A 224 -23.25 -15.65 -6.75
CA GLY A 224 -23.18 -16.37 -8.04
C GLY A 224 -22.30 -15.74 -9.13
N ALA A 225 -21.86 -14.49 -8.97
CA ALA A 225 -21.09 -13.76 -10.00
C ALA A 225 -19.61 -14.18 -10.11
N GLY A 226 -19.04 -14.75 -9.04
CA GLY A 226 -17.60 -14.97 -8.91
C GLY A 226 -16.95 -15.63 -10.13
N ASN A 227 -17.48 -16.78 -10.58
CA ASN A 227 -16.90 -17.50 -11.72
C ASN A 227 -16.93 -16.71 -13.04
N ALA A 228 -18.03 -15.99 -13.31
CA ALA A 228 -18.14 -15.17 -14.51
C ALA A 228 -17.16 -14.00 -14.48
N VAL A 229 -17.04 -13.32 -13.33
CA VAL A 229 -16.07 -12.24 -13.11
C VAL A 229 -14.64 -12.75 -13.27
N PHE A 230 -14.28 -13.88 -12.65
CA PHE A 230 -12.93 -14.44 -12.73
C PHE A 230 -12.55 -14.79 -14.17
N LYS A 231 -13.45 -15.46 -14.91
CA LYS A 231 -13.21 -15.81 -16.31
C LYS A 231 -13.04 -14.57 -17.19
N ALA A 232 -13.90 -13.56 -17.02
CA ALA A 232 -13.85 -12.32 -17.79
C ALA A 232 -12.59 -11.48 -17.47
N ALA A 233 -12.18 -11.42 -16.21
CA ALA A 233 -11.03 -10.64 -15.75
C ALA A 233 -9.68 -11.32 -16.02
N THR A 234 -9.65 -12.64 -16.22
CA THR A 234 -8.41 -13.42 -16.40
C THR A 234 -7.43 -12.81 -17.41
N PRO A 235 -7.85 -12.34 -18.61
CA PRO A 235 -6.95 -11.72 -19.58
C PRO A 235 -6.24 -10.46 -19.09
N LEU A 236 -6.94 -9.65 -18.28
CA LEU A 236 -6.36 -8.44 -17.68
C LEU A 236 -5.28 -8.81 -16.68
N PHE A 237 -5.56 -9.76 -15.77
CA PHE A 237 -4.64 -10.18 -14.72
C PHE A 237 -3.47 -11.05 -15.24
N ALA A 238 -3.67 -11.80 -16.33
CA ALA A 238 -2.62 -12.57 -16.99
C ALA A 238 -1.73 -11.71 -17.92
N SER A 239 -2.10 -10.46 -18.20
CA SER A 239 -1.34 -9.59 -19.10
C SER A 239 0.03 -9.26 -18.53
N LYS A 240 1.08 -9.40 -19.35
CA LYS A 240 2.44 -8.93 -19.00
C LYS A 240 2.50 -7.42 -18.75
N ARG A 241 1.62 -6.63 -19.40
CA ARG A 241 1.62 -5.16 -19.29
C ARG A 241 0.88 -4.67 -18.05
N TYR A 242 -0.26 -5.30 -17.71
CA TYR A 242 -1.18 -4.79 -16.69
C TYR A 242 -1.30 -5.70 -15.45
N GLY A 243 -0.97 -6.98 -15.54
CA GLY A 243 -1.23 -7.96 -14.47
C GLY A 243 -0.63 -7.57 -13.12
N THR A 244 0.66 -7.19 -13.09
CA THR A 244 1.32 -6.73 -11.86
C THR A 244 0.63 -5.51 -11.25
N ALA A 245 0.22 -4.54 -12.08
CA ALA A 245 -0.48 -3.35 -11.62
C ALA A 245 -1.90 -3.68 -11.12
N SER A 246 -2.61 -4.60 -11.77
CA SER A 246 -3.93 -5.08 -11.33
C SER A 246 -3.85 -5.76 -9.95
N PHE A 247 -2.87 -6.65 -9.73
CA PHE A 247 -2.68 -7.26 -8.41
C PHE A 247 -2.29 -6.22 -7.34
N ALA A 248 -1.39 -5.29 -7.67
CA ALA A 248 -1.00 -4.23 -6.75
C ALA A 248 -2.18 -3.33 -6.35
N THR A 249 -3.13 -3.09 -7.25
CA THR A 249 -4.38 -2.38 -6.94
C THR A 249 -5.23 -3.15 -5.93
N LEU A 250 -5.43 -4.47 -6.13
CA LEU A 250 -6.18 -5.28 -5.16
C LEU A 250 -5.51 -5.31 -3.79
N ASP A 251 -4.18 -5.43 -3.74
CA ASP A 251 -3.43 -5.43 -2.47
C ASP A 251 -3.55 -4.06 -1.77
N ARG A 252 -3.56 -2.95 -2.53
CA ARG A 252 -3.80 -1.60 -1.98
C ARG A 252 -5.20 -1.48 -1.40
N ILE A 253 -6.23 -1.91 -2.13
CA ILE A 253 -7.62 -1.88 -1.66
C ILE A 253 -7.76 -2.74 -0.39
N ALA A 254 -7.19 -3.94 -0.39
CA ALA A 254 -7.22 -4.85 0.76
C ALA A 254 -6.57 -4.27 2.03
N GLY A 255 -5.57 -3.39 1.87
CA GLY A 255 -4.87 -2.71 2.97
C GLY A 255 -5.44 -1.35 3.36
N ALA A 256 -6.31 -0.75 2.55
CA ALA A 256 -6.78 0.62 2.73
C ALA A 256 -7.78 0.75 3.90
N THR A 257 -7.36 1.37 5.01
CA THR A 257 -8.18 1.52 6.24
C THR A 257 -9.45 2.35 6.02
N ASN A 258 -9.46 3.22 5.02
CA ASN A 258 -10.61 4.04 4.61
C ASN A 258 -11.58 3.33 3.64
N SER A 259 -11.32 2.08 3.26
CA SER A 259 -12.22 1.27 2.42
C SER A 259 -13.16 0.42 3.26
N GLU A 260 -14.39 0.21 2.78
CA GLU A 260 -15.39 -0.63 3.46
C GLU A 260 -14.85 -2.05 3.70
N ALA A 261 -15.16 -2.63 4.87
CA ALA A 261 -14.66 -3.96 5.24
C ALA A 261 -15.03 -5.04 4.21
N ALA A 262 -16.24 -4.95 3.63
CA ALA A 262 -16.71 -5.84 2.59
C ALA A 262 -15.88 -5.74 1.30
N LEU A 263 -15.55 -4.52 0.86
CA LEU A 263 -14.67 -4.32 -0.30
C LEU A 263 -13.27 -4.87 -0.03
N ARG A 264 -12.70 -4.62 1.14
CA ARG A 264 -11.38 -5.15 1.51
C ARG A 264 -11.35 -6.68 1.49
N ALA A 265 -12.39 -7.32 2.02
CA ALA A 265 -12.52 -8.78 1.97
C ALA A 265 -12.64 -9.28 0.53
N SER A 266 -13.47 -8.63 -0.29
CA SER A 266 -13.68 -9.00 -1.70
C SER A 266 -12.41 -8.84 -2.54
N ALA A 267 -11.63 -7.78 -2.31
CA ALA A 267 -10.34 -7.58 -2.97
C ALA A 267 -9.33 -8.69 -2.63
N ARG A 268 -9.28 -9.15 -1.38
CA ARG A 268 -8.44 -10.30 -0.97
C ARG A 268 -8.88 -11.58 -1.67
N THR A 269 -10.19 -11.86 -1.67
CA THR A 269 -10.77 -13.04 -2.33
C THR A 269 -10.49 -13.03 -3.82
N LEU A 270 -10.75 -11.91 -4.51
CA LEU A 270 -10.48 -11.78 -5.94
C LEU A 270 -8.99 -11.94 -6.24
N SER A 271 -8.10 -11.35 -5.42
CA SER A 271 -6.65 -11.49 -5.59
C SER A 271 -6.21 -12.95 -5.49
N ALA A 272 -6.69 -13.68 -4.48
CA ALA A 272 -6.39 -15.09 -4.30
C ALA A 272 -6.90 -15.95 -5.46
N GLN A 273 -8.15 -15.75 -5.88
CA GLN A 273 -8.75 -16.45 -7.02
C GLN A 273 -7.99 -16.15 -8.30
N MET A 274 -7.65 -14.90 -8.57
CA MET A 274 -6.96 -14.54 -9.80
C MET A 274 -5.53 -15.10 -9.86
N ARG A 275 -4.82 -15.18 -8.73
CA ARG A 275 -3.53 -15.90 -8.68
C ARG A 275 -3.69 -17.37 -9.07
N TYR A 276 -4.76 -18.02 -8.61
CA TYR A 276 -5.07 -19.41 -8.99
C TYR A 276 -5.44 -19.56 -10.48
N PHE A 277 -6.35 -18.73 -11.00
CA PHE A 277 -6.79 -18.80 -12.41
C PHE A 277 -5.66 -18.44 -13.38
N VAL A 278 -4.84 -17.44 -13.07
CA VAL A 278 -3.68 -17.07 -13.89
C VAL A 278 -2.60 -18.15 -13.82
N GLY A 279 -2.33 -18.71 -12.64
CA GLY A 279 -1.36 -19.79 -12.47
C GLY A 279 -1.76 -21.11 -13.15
N LYS A 280 -3.06 -21.34 -13.36
CA LYS A 280 -3.57 -22.49 -14.11
C LYS A 280 -3.57 -22.33 -15.63
N ARG A 281 -3.27 -21.14 -16.17
CA ARG A 281 -3.06 -21.01 -17.62
C ARG A 281 -1.72 -21.65 -17.94
N GLU A 282 -1.72 -22.66 -18.81
CA GLU A 282 -0.48 -23.15 -19.41
C GLU A 282 0.28 -21.96 -20.03
N PRO A 283 1.61 -21.88 -19.84
CA PRO A 283 2.40 -20.83 -20.45
C PRO A 283 2.28 -20.97 -21.98
N LEU A 284 1.73 -19.94 -22.63
CA LEU A 284 1.79 -19.75 -24.08
C LEU A 284 3.24 -19.54 -24.54
#